data_AF-A0A1H2QB72-F1
#
_entry.id   AF-A0A1H2QB72-F1
#
_cell.length_a   1.000
_cell.length_b   1.000
_cell.length_c   1.000
_cell.angle_alpha   90.00
_cell.angle_beta   90.00
_cell.angle_gamma   90.00
#
_symmetry.space_group_name_H-M   'P 1'
#
loop_
_entity.id
_entity.type
_entity.pdbx_description
1 polymer ?
#
loop_
_entity_poly.entity_id
_entity_poly.type
_entity_poly.pdbx_seq_one_letter_code
_entity_poly.pdbx_strand_id
1 'polypeptide(L)'
;MYQISAVSLMALFLVGLLASCAPTQPLPSPATPAPVPKAEPAPAPMKRPAGPLPPSTRPTYNLSGYPPATKEGYIDGCETAKKTRYGFKDEQRYRNDGQYRMGWDDGFAICKGKR
;
A
#
# COMPACT_ATOMS: atom_id res chain seq x y z
N MET A 1 40.32 -32.81 4.55
CA MET A 1 39.01 -33.13 5.14
C MET A 1 38.75 -32.10 6.24
N TYR A 2 38.07 -31.00 5.93
CA TYR A 2 37.76 -29.93 6.90
C TYR A 2 36.43 -30.28 7.58
N GLN A 3 36.50 -30.90 8.75
CA GLN A 3 35.33 -31.17 9.61
C GLN A 3 35.00 -29.87 10.35
N ILE A 4 34.32 -28.95 9.66
CA ILE A 4 33.81 -27.72 10.28
C ILE A 4 32.60 -28.12 11.10
N SER A 5 32.79 -28.32 12.41
CA SER A 5 31.73 -28.73 13.34
C SER A 5 30.61 -27.68 13.37
N ALA A 6 29.35 -28.14 13.40
CA ALA A 6 28.16 -27.28 13.43
C ALA A 6 28.15 -26.24 14.57
N VAL A 7 28.93 -26.48 15.63
CA VAL A 7 29.17 -25.56 16.74
C VAL A 7 29.91 -24.28 16.28
N SER A 8 30.88 -24.40 15.37
CA SER A 8 31.61 -23.25 14.82
C SER A 8 30.75 -22.38 13.90
N LEU A 9 29.77 -22.96 13.20
CA LEU A 9 28.81 -22.21 12.38
C LEU A 9 27.81 -21.41 13.24
N MET A 10 27.34 -21.97 14.37
CA MET A 10 26.45 -21.25 15.29
C MET A 10 27.15 -20.12 16.04
N ALA A 11 28.43 -20.27 16.41
CA ALA A 11 29.19 -19.22 17.07
C ALA A 11 29.37 -17.98 16.18
N LEU A 12 29.57 -18.16 14.87
CA LEU A 12 29.68 -17.05 13.92
C LEU A 12 28.34 -16.31 13.71
N PHE A 13 27.20 -17.00 13.83
CA PHE A 13 25.88 -16.39 13.72
C PHE A 13 25.48 -15.55 14.95
N LEU A 14 25.95 -15.90 16.16
CA LEU A 14 25.64 -15.17 17.38
C LEU A 14 26.41 -13.84 17.56
N VAL A 15 27.59 -13.71 16.94
CA VAL A 15 28.44 -12.50 17.08
C VAL A 15 27.99 -11.35 16.15
N GLY A 16 27.16 -11.62 15.14
CA GLY A 16 26.67 -10.59 14.20
C GLY A 16 25.54 -9.68 14.73
N LEU A 17 25.00 -9.94 15.93
CA LEU A 17 23.76 -9.33 16.41
C LEU A 17 23.91 -8.14 17.38
N LEU A 18 25.14 -7.66 17.66
CA LEU A 18 25.38 -6.63 18.69
C LEU A 18 26.14 -5.38 18.22
N ALA A 19 25.86 -4.87 17.01
CA ALA A 19 26.45 -3.59 16.57
C ALA A 19 25.57 -2.81 15.57
N SER A 20 24.35 -2.43 15.97
CA SER A 20 23.57 -1.38 15.30
C SER A 20 23.45 -0.16 16.21
N CYS A 21 24.53 0.58 16.39
CA CYS A 21 24.46 1.98 16.83
C CYS A 21 24.22 2.84 15.60
N ALA A 22 22.98 3.28 15.39
CA ALA A 22 22.69 4.32 14.42
C ALA A 22 23.26 5.66 14.93
N PRO A 23 24.16 6.34 14.20
CA PRO A 23 24.55 7.69 14.56
C PRO A 23 23.36 8.62 14.31
N THR A 24 22.82 9.20 15.37
CA THR A 24 21.87 10.32 15.29
C THR A 24 22.58 11.49 14.63
N GLN A 25 22.31 11.74 13.35
CA GLN A 25 22.85 12.91 12.67
C GLN A 25 22.23 14.18 13.28
N PRO A 26 23.04 15.22 13.54
CA PRO A 26 22.52 16.53 13.92
C PRO A 26 21.62 17.08 12.81
N LEU A 27 20.46 17.64 13.18
CA LEU A 27 19.62 18.39 12.26
C LEU A 27 20.43 19.51 11.60
N PRO A 28 20.40 19.67 10.26
CA PRO A 28 20.92 20.88 9.65
C PRO A 28 20.08 22.09 10.09
N SER A 29 20.77 23.15 10.55
CA SER A 29 20.17 24.46 10.83
C SER A 29 19.44 25.01 9.61
N PRO A 30 18.40 25.85 9.81
CA PRO A 30 17.55 26.32 8.73
C PRO A 30 18.35 27.21 7.77
N ALA A 31 18.56 26.72 6.56
CA ALA A 31 19.04 27.54 5.46
C ALA A 31 17.98 28.58 5.10
N THR A 32 18.43 29.82 4.96
CA THR A 32 17.70 30.99 4.44
C THR A 32 16.85 30.61 3.22
N PRO A 33 15.58 31.06 3.11
CA PRO A 33 14.72 30.64 2.02
C PRO A 33 15.25 31.21 0.69
N ALA A 34 15.68 30.31 -0.20
CA ALA A 34 15.83 30.61 -1.61
C ALA A 34 14.45 31.00 -2.21
N PRO A 35 14.41 31.80 -3.28
CA PRO A 35 13.16 32.08 -3.99
C PRO A 35 12.61 30.75 -4.54
N VAL A 36 11.52 30.27 -3.93
CA VAL A 36 10.85 29.03 -4.32
C VAL A 36 10.33 29.22 -5.75
N PRO A 37 10.74 28.41 -6.75
CA PRO A 37 10.02 28.34 -8.01
C PRO A 37 8.59 27.95 -7.68
N LYS A 38 7.63 28.77 -8.13
CA LYS A 38 6.19 28.66 -7.89
C LYS A 38 5.76 27.18 -7.96
N ALA A 39 5.55 26.57 -6.80
CA ALA A 39 5.13 25.18 -6.72
C ALA A 39 3.82 25.03 -7.48
N GLU A 40 3.86 24.30 -8.58
CA GLU A 40 2.66 23.85 -9.26
C GLU A 40 1.82 23.06 -8.24
N PRO A 41 0.51 23.29 -8.13
CA PRO A 41 -0.29 22.62 -7.12
C PRO A 41 -0.13 21.11 -7.27
N ALA A 42 0.28 20.43 -6.19
CA ALA A 42 0.25 18.97 -6.18
C ALA A 42 -1.16 18.51 -6.58
N PRO A 43 -1.30 17.51 -7.48
CA PRO A 43 -2.62 17.02 -7.87
C PRO A 43 -3.41 16.70 -6.60
N ALA A 44 -4.60 17.27 -6.49
CA ALA A 44 -5.46 17.05 -5.34
C ALA A 44 -5.59 15.53 -5.10
N PRO A 45 -5.49 15.05 -3.86
CA PRO A 45 -5.66 13.63 -3.59
C PRO A 45 -6.99 13.21 -4.22
N MET A 46 -6.95 12.21 -5.10
CA MET A 46 -8.17 11.68 -5.71
C MET A 46 -9.08 11.29 -4.55
N LYS A 47 -10.20 11.99 -4.40
CA LYS A 47 -11.20 11.64 -3.39
C LYS A 47 -12.26 10.83 -4.09
N ARG A 48 -12.64 9.70 -3.49
CA ARG A 48 -13.79 8.92 -3.97
C ARG A 48 -15.00 9.85 -4.09
N PRO A 49 -15.81 9.75 -5.17
CA PRO A 49 -17.06 10.51 -5.28
C PRO A 49 -17.90 10.32 -4.02
N ALA A 50 -18.40 11.43 -3.46
CA ALA A 50 -19.23 11.39 -2.27
C ALA A 50 -20.59 10.72 -2.58
N GLY A 51 -21.08 9.93 -1.64
CA GLY A 51 -22.35 9.22 -1.75
C GLY A 51 -22.23 7.78 -2.26
N PRO A 52 -23.37 7.05 -2.36
CA PRO A 52 -23.39 5.69 -2.86
C PRO A 52 -22.91 5.62 -4.31
N LEU A 53 -22.09 4.62 -4.63
CA LEU A 53 -21.71 4.37 -6.02
C LEU A 53 -22.92 3.91 -6.85
N PRO A 54 -22.95 4.22 -8.16
CA PRO A 54 -24.07 3.81 -8.99
C PRO A 54 -24.14 2.29 -9.13
N PRO A 55 -25.31 1.73 -9.52
CA PRO A 55 -25.47 0.29 -9.72
C PRO A 55 -24.46 -0.34 -10.70
N SER A 56 -23.88 0.44 -11.62
CA SER A 56 -22.88 -0.03 -12.57
C SER A 56 -21.56 -0.49 -11.93
N THR A 57 -21.26 -0.06 -10.70
CA THR A 57 -20.07 -0.52 -9.95
C THR A 57 -20.36 -1.75 -9.09
N ARG A 58 -21.59 -2.28 -9.12
CA ARG A 58 -21.94 -3.47 -8.34
C ARG A 58 -21.15 -4.67 -8.88
N PRO A 59 -20.51 -5.45 -7.99
CA PRO A 59 -19.84 -6.69 -8.39
C PRO A 59 -20.82 -7.66 -9.06
N THR A 60 -20.33 -8.40 -10.07
CA THR A 60 -21.07 -9.52 -10.67
C THR A 60 -21.26 -10.66 -9.67
N TYR A 61 -20.32 -10.83 -8.76
CA TYR A 61 -20.33 -11.88 -7.75
C TYR A 61 -21.01 -11.41 -6.46
N ASN A 62 -21.68 -12.35 -5.79
CA ASN A 62 -22.26 -12.07 -4.48
C ASN A 62 -21.14 -12.00 -3.43
N LEU A 63 -20.93 -10.80 -2.87
CA LEU A 63 -19.97 -10.58 -1.79
C LEU A 63 -20.62 -10.71 -0.39
N SER A 64 -21.81 -11.31 -0.27
CA SER A 64 -22.41 -11.63 1.04
C SER A 64 -21.45 -12.47 1.87
N GLY A 65 -21.38 -12.20 3.18
CA GLY A 65 -20.43 -12.89 4.08
C GLY A 65 -19.04 -12.25 4.15
N TYR A 66 -18.65 -11.42 3.18
CA TYR A 66 -17.39 -10.67 3.28
C TYR A 66 -17.50 -9.45 4.21
N PRO A 67 -16.41 -9.08 4.89
CA PRO A 67 -16.33 -7.85 5.67
C PRO A 67 -16.62 -6.61 4.84
N PRO A 68 -17.24 -5.55 5.41
CA PRO A 68 -17.52 -4.31 4.68
C PRO A 68 -16.29 -3.69 4.01
N ALA A 69 -15.15 -3.64 4.71
CA ALA A 69 -13.90 -3.12 4.17
C ALA A 69 -13.42 -3.89 2.93
N THR A 70 -13.53 -5.22 2.94
CA THR A 70 -13.19 -6.07 1.79
C THR A 70 -14.12 -5.78 0.61
N LYS A 71 -15.43 -5.62 0.84
CA LYS A 71 -16.39 -5.27 -0.22
C LYS A 71 -16.06 -3.92 -0.86
N GLU A 72 -15.74 -2.93 -0.05
CA GLU A 72 -15.36 -1.60 -0.53
C GLU A 72 -14.08 -1.63 -1.34
N GLY A 73 -13.04 -2.30 -0.81
CA GLY A 73 -11.78 -2.52 -1.52
C GLY A 73 -12.00 -3.21 -2.86
N TYR A 74 -12.79 -4.29 -2.88
CA TYR A 74 -13.12 -5.02 -4.10
C TYR A 74 -13.72 -4.14 -5.19
N ILE A 75 -14.69 -3.30 -4.83
CA ILE A 75 -15.33 -2.39 -5.78
C ILE A 75 -14.30 -1.37 -6.30
N ASP A 76 -13.53 -0.76 -5.41
CA ASP A 76 -12.49 0.23 -5.74
C ASP A 76 -11.42 -0.34 -6.69
N GLY A 77 -10.91 -1.54 -6.39
CA GLY A 77 -9.91 -2.24 -7.19
C GLY A 77 -10.46 -2.64 -8.57
N CYS A 78 -11.69 -3.15 -8.61
CA CYS A 78 -12.34 -3.55 -9.86
C CYS A 78 -12.59 -2.36 -10.79
N GLU A 79 -13.11 -1.24 -10.26
CA GLU A 79 -13.33 -0.02 -11.03
C GLU A 79 -12.00 0.60 -11.49
N THR A 80 -10.93 0.46 -10.70
CA THR A 80 -9.57 0.85 -11.11
C THR A 80 -9.05 0.01 -12.27
N ALA A 81 -9.22 -1.32 -12.24
CA ALA A 81 -8.82 -2.20 -13.33
C ALA A 81 -9.57 -1.92 -14.64
N LYS A 82 -10.87 -1.61 -14.53
CA LYS A 82 -11.72 -1.19 -15.64
C LYS A 82 -11.42 0.22 -16.16
N LYS A 83 -10.60 1.01 -15.45
CA LYS A 83 -10.30 2.43 -15.75
C LYS A 83 -11.57 3.29 -15.82
N THR A 84 -12.55 3.05 -14.95
CA THR A 84 -13.74 3.91 -14.88
C THR A 84 -13.44 5.15 -14.04
N ARG A 85 -14.33 6.15 -14.10
CA ARG A 85 -14.28 7.33 -13.21
C ARG A 85 -14.44 7.01 -11.72
N TYR A 86 -14.81 5.76 -11.40
CA TYR A 86 -15.00 5.28 -10.03
C TYR A 86 -13.79 4.50 -9.53
N GLY A 87 -12.76 4.30 -10.38
CA GLY A 87 -11.50 3.71 -9.97
C GLY A 87 -10.84 4.58 -8.91
N PHE A 88 -10.63 3.99 -7.75
CA PHE A 88 -10.06 4.67 -6.60
C PHE A 88 -9.15 3.72 -5.83
N LYS A 89 -8.09 4.26 -5.24
CA LYS A 89 -7.24 3.55 -4.29
C LYS A 89 -7.01 4.45 -3.10
N ASP A 90 -7.66 4.15 -1.99
CA ASP A 90 -7.38 4.83 -0.73
C ASP A 90 -6.02 4.36 -0.21
N GLU A 91 -4.96 5.12 -0.47
CA GLU A 91 -3.59 4.74 -0.09
C GLU A 91 -3.42 4.57 1.42
N GLN A 92 -4.14 5.33 2.24
CA GLN A 92 -4.06 5.21 3.70
C GLN A 92 -4.72 3.92 4.17
N ARG A 93 -5.93 3.62 3.67
CA ARG A 93 -6.60 2.35 3.98
C ARG A 93 -5.86 1.16 3.39
N TYR A 94 -5.33 1.27 2.19
CA TYR A 94 -4.54 0.21 1.58
C TYR A 94 -3.33 -0.17 2.47
N ARG A 95 -2.69 0.80 3.11
CA ARG A 95 -1.58 0.55 4.04
C ARG A 95 -2.04 0.02 5.40
N ASN A 96 -3.13 0.54 5.94
CA ASN A 96 -3.49 0.33 7.36
C ASN A 96 -4.65 -0.65 7.60
N ASP A 97 -5.44 -0.96 6.57
CA ASP A 97 -6.60 -1.86 6.62
C ASP A 97 -6.35 -3.06 5.69
N GLY A 98 -5.94 -4.19 6.28
CA GLY A 98 -5.65 -5.42 5.54
C GLY A 98 -6.87 -5.99 4.80
N GLN A 99 -8.09 -5.75 5.28
CA GLN A 99 -9.31 -6.22 4.64
C GLN A 99 -9.61 -5.40 3.39
N TYR A 100 -9.46 -4.07 3.47
CA TYR A 100 -9.53 -3.20 2.30
C TYR A 100 -8.48 -3.55 1.26
N ARG A 101 -7.22 -3.74 1.68
CA ARG A 101 -6.11 -4.11 0.80
C ARG A 101 -6.39 -5.41 0.04
N MET A 102 -6.76 -6.46 0.77
CA MET A 102 -7.11 -7.76 0.19
C MET A 102 -8.25 -7.61 -0.84
N GLY A 103 -9.34 -6.93 -0.46
CA GLY A 103 -10.44 -6.68 -1.39
C GLY A 103 -9.99 -5.94 -2.64
N TRP A 104 -9.18 -4.88 -2.49
CA TRP A 104 -8.69 -4.08 -3.60
C TRP A 104 -7.82 -4.89 -4.57
N ASP A 105 -6.90 -5.69 -4.04
CA ASP A 105 -6.03 -6.54 -4.85
C ASP A 105 -6.86 -7.59 -5.62
N ASP A 106 -7.80 -8.26 -4.95
CA ASP A 106 -8.69 -9.25 -5.56
C ASP A 106 -9.56 -8.63 -6.67
N GLY A 107 -10.22 -7.51 -6.36
CA GLY A 107 -11.06 -6.79 -7.32
C GLY A 107 -10.27 -6.33 -8.55
N PHE A 108 -9.06 -5.80 -8.34
CA PHE A 108 -8.18 -5.39 -9.42
C PHE A 108 -7.76 -6.58 -10.29
N ALA A 109 -7.31 -7.68 -9.69
CA ALA A 109 -6.85 -8.87 -10.41
C ALA A 109 -7.99 -9.50 -11.24
N ILE A 110 -9.15 -9.73 -10.61
CA ILE A 110 -10.30 -10.37 -11.26
C ILE A 110 -10.84 -9.53 -12.42
N CYS A 111 -10.97 -8.20 -12.23
CA CYS A 111 -11.53 -7.33 -13.26
C CYS A 111 -10.52 -6.95 -14.35
N LYS A 112 -9.21 -7.03 -14.08
CA LYS A 112 -8.18 -6.83 -15.10
C LYS A 112 -8.14 -7.96 -16.12
N GLY A 113 -8.38 -9.20 -15.68
CA GLY A 113 -8.41 -10.39 -16.55
C GLY A 113 -9.69 -10.56 -17.38
N LYS A 114 -10.70 -9.70 -17.18
CA LYS A 114 -12.01 -9.75 -17.84
C LYS A 114 -12.14 -8.78 -19.04
N ARG A 115 -11.02 -8.36 -19.65
CA ARG A 115 -11.05 -7.53 -20.87
C ARG A 115 -11.09 -8.38 -22.13
#